data_AF-A0A432H8Z8-F1
#
_entry.id   AF-A0A432H8Z8-F1
#
_cell.length_a   1.000
_cell.length_b   1.000
_cell.length_c   1.000
_cell.angle_alpha   90.00
_cell.angle_beta   90.00
_cell.angle_gamma   90.00
#
_symmetry.space_group_name_H-M   'P 1'
#
loop_
_entity.id
_entity.type
_entity.pdbx_description
1 polymer ?
#
loop_
_entity_poly.entity_id
_entity_poly.type
_entity_poly.pdbx_seq_one_letter_code
_entity_poly.pdbx_strand_id
1 'polypeptide(L)' 'DDVAEALQTCKARGATLIDETPRIGAHNTLVGFIHPKSTGGVLTELTQKHKKS' A
#
# COMPACT_ATOMS: atom_id res chain seq x y z
N ASP A 1 6.01 8.30 4.68
CA ASP A 1 6.77 7.27 5.40
C ASP A 1 5.92 6.21 6.07
N ASP A 2 4.58 6.32 6.07
CA ASP A 2 3.69 5.30 6.62
C ASP A 2 2.81 4.68 5.52
N VAL A 3 2.94 3.38 5.28
CA VAL A 3 2.16 2.66 4.26
C VAL A 3 0.70 2.48 4.67
N ALA A 4 0.39 2.38 5.96
CA ALA A 4 -1.00 2.33 6.43
C ALA A 4 -1.72 3.66 6.15
N GLU A 5 -1.08 4.79 6.47
CA GLU A 5 -1.64 6.11 6.21
C GLU A 5 -1.81 6.36 4.70
N ALA A 6 -0.85 5.92 3.88
CA ALA A 6 -0.92 6.03 2.42
C ALA A 6 -2.10 5.23 1.86
N LEU A 7 -2.31 3.99 2.32
CA LEU A 7 -3.46 3.17 1.92
C LEU A 7 -4.78 3.85 2.31
N GLN A 8 -4.91 4.36 3.53
CA GLN A 8 -6.11 5.07 3.97
C GLN A 8 -6.36 6.33 3.14
N THR A 9 -5.32 7.08 2.81
CA THR A 9 -5.42 8.24 1.92
C THR A 9 -5.90 7.84 0.51
N CYS A 10 -5.37 6.75 -0.03
CA CYS A 10 -5.84 6.21 -1.32
C CYS A 10 -7.32 5.79 -1.24
N LYS A 11 -7.74 5.09 -0.19
CA LYS A 11 -9.13 4.69 0.04
C LYS A 11 -10.06 5.91 0.16
N ALA A 12 -9.66 6.93 0.92
CA ALA A 12 -10.41 8.18 1.08
C ALA A 12 -10.57 8.94 -0.25
N ARG A 13 -9.62 8.77 -1.18
CA ARG A 13 -9.68 9.34 -2.55
C ARG A 13 -10.45 8.45 -3.53
N GLY A 14 -11.10 7.37 -3.06
CA GLY A 14 -11.91 6.48 -3.88
C GLY A 14 -11.14 5.32 -4.53
N ALA A 15 -9.88 5.10 -4.15
CA ALA A 15 -9.15 3.92 -4.63
C ALA A 15 -9.71 2.65 -3.95
N THR A 16 -9.84 1.59 -4.74
CA THR A 16 -10.11 0.24 -4.26
C THR A 16 -8.79 -0.36 -3.81
N LEU A 17 -8.69 -0.71 -2.53
CA LEU A 17 -7.52 -1.39 -1.99
C LEU A 17 -7.68 -2.90 -2.17
N ILE A 18 -6.55 -3.60 -2.38
CA ILE A 18 -6.47 -5.06 -2.21
C ILE A 18 -6.17 -5.36 -0.74
N ASP A 19 -5.24 -4.61 -0.14
CA ASP A 19 -4.87 -4.74 1.26
C ASP A 19 -5.39 -3.52 2.04
N GLU A 20 -6.37 -3.70 2.93
CA GLU A 20 -6.87 -2.60 3.79
C GLU A 20 -5.89 -2.24 4.91
N THR A 21 -5.10 -3.21 5.34
CA THR A 21 -4.03 -3.07 6.32
C THR A 21 -2.72 -3.58 5.72
N PRO A 22 -1.59 -2.88 5.92
CA PRO A 22 -0.31 -3.38 5.44
C PRO A 22 0.03 -4.75 6.01
N ARG A 23 0.72 -5.57 5.24
CA ARG A 23 1.23 -6.88 5.65
C ARG A 23 2.74 -6.95 5.47
N ILE A 24 3.37 -7.92 6.10
CA ILE A 24 4.81 -8.15 5.95
C ILE A 24 5.08 -8.75 4.57
N GLY A 25 5.89 -8.04 3.78
CA GLY A 25 6.35 -8.43 2.46
C GLY A 25 7.80 -8.91 2.46
N ALA A 26 8.42 -8.92 1.28
CA ALA A 26 9.82 -9.31 1.13
C ALA A 26 10.76 -8.43 1.97
N HIS A 27 11.89 -9.01 2.39
CA HIS A 27 12.89 -8.33 3.22
C HIS A 27 12.33 -7.69 4.52
N ASN A 28 11.26 -8.27 5.08
CA ASN A 28 10.62 -7.80 6.30
C ASN A 28 10.13 -6.32 6.20
N THR A 29 9.75 -5.92 4.99
CA THR A 29 9.14 -4.62 4.71
C THR A 29 7.63 -4.68 4.93
N LEU A 30 7.00 -3.55 5.20
CA LEU A 30 5.54 -3.47 5.17
C LEU A 30 5.09 -3.13 3.76
N VAL A 31 4.10 -3.85 3.25
CA VAL A 31 3.55 -3.66 1.92
C VAL A 31 2.02 -3.60 1.93
N GLY A 32 1.45 -2.90 0.96
CA GLY A 32 0.02 -2.95 0.66
C GLY A 32 -0.25 -2.65 -0.80
N PHE A 33 -1.33 -3.23 -1.33
CA PHE A 33 -1.64 -3.19 -2.75
C PHE A 33 -2.91 -2.39 -3.05
N ILE A 34 -2.87 -1.62 -4.14
CA ILE A 34 -4.02 -0.92 -4.73
C ILE A 34 -4.50 -1.71 -5.94
N HIS A 35 -5.82 -1.89 -6.05
CA HIS A 35 -6.43 -2.66 -7.12
C HIS A 35 -6.23 -2.00 -8.50
N PRO A 36 -5.88 -2.74 -9.56
CA PRO A 36 -5.68 -2.22 -10.93
C PRO A 36 -6.81 -1.34 -11.47
N LYS A 37 -8.05 -1.63 -11.06
CA LYS A 37 -9.25 -0.82 -11.38
C LYS A 37 -9.12 0.65 -10.99
N SER A 38 -8.35 0.95 -9.93
CA SER A 38 -8.14 2.32 -9.45
C SER A 38 -6.84 2.96 -9.97
N THR A 39 -6.03 2.21 -10.71
CA THR A 39 -4.67 2.59 -11.15
C THR A 39 -4.48 2.35 -12.65
N GLY A 40 -5.56 2.37 -13.43
CA GLY A 40 -5.49 2.28 -14.90
C GLY A 40 -5.03 0.92 -15.44
N GLY A 41 -5.33 -0.17 -14.73
CA GLY A 41 -4.96 -1.53 -15.12
C GLY A 41 -3.62 -2.01 -14.57
N VAL A 42 -2.93 -1.19 -13.76
CA VAL A 42 -1.61 -1.53 -13.19
C VAL A 42 -1.73 -1.91 -11.72
N LEU A 43 -1.32 -3.13 -11.35
CA LEU A 43 -1.23 -3.50 -9.93
C LEU A 43 -0.14 -2.65 -9.26
N THR A 44 -0.53 -1.82 -8.29
CA THR A 44 0.38 -0.88 -7.62
C THR A 44 0.67 -1.35 -6.21
N GLU A 45 1.96 -1.48 -5.89
CA GLU A 45 2.46 -1.82 -4.56
C GLU A 45 2.98 -0.56 -3.84
N LEU A 46 2.54 -0.36 -2.60
CA LEU A 46 3.12 0.59 -1.66
C LEU A 46 4.03 -0.18 -0.71
N THR A 47 5.28 0.27 -0.55
CA THR A 47 6.27 -0.37 0.31
C THR A 47 6.86 0.61 1.31
N GLN A 48 7.07 0.13 2.54
CA GLN A 48 7.76 0.85 3.60
C GLN A 48 8.87 -0.03 4.16
N LYS A 49 10.10 0.47 4.08
CA LYS A 49 11.26 -0.12 4.76
C LYS A 49 11.23 0.27 6.24
N HIS A 50 11.71 -0.60 7.11
CA HIS A 50 11.99 -0.23 8.49
C HIS A 50 12.95 0.97 8.49
N LYS A 51 12.58 2.06 9.19
CA LYS A 51 13.51 3.17 9.43
C LYS A 51 14.67 2.59 10.23
N LYS A 52 15.89 2.71 9.70
CA LYS A 52 17.09 2.49 10.51
C LYS A 52 17.14 3.60 11.56
N SER A 53 17.22 3.21 12.83
CA SER A 53 17.54 4.10 13.94
C SER A 53 18.93 4.71 13.79
#